data_AF-A0A351J1E4-F1
#
_entry.id   AF-A0A351J1E4-F1
#
_cell.length_a   1.000
_cell.length_b   1.000
_cell.length_c   1.000
_cell.angle_alpha   90.00
_cell.angle_beta   90.00
_cell.angle_gamma   90.00
#
_symmetry.space_group_name_H-M   'P 1'
#
loop_
_entity.id
_entity.type
_entity.pdbx_description
1 polymer ?
#
loop_
_entity_poly.entity_id
_entity_poly.type
_entity_poly.pdbx_seq_one_letter_code
_entity_poly.pdbx_strand_id
1 'polypeptide(L)'
;MVNKPHEICHAHVAALHPSMRYNESEDLKKWQKKARKKLNELLGLPFERCDAAFKLEFSKRHKEFTEYRFIIQTEQGYFLPCHVWKPKIRGKLPVMICLQGHAKGMHISMGRAVYPGDENVYKNGDRDFAVQCIRQGICALMIEQRNFGECGGNERGPQCYESSMTALLAGRTTLGERVWDISRAIDALL
;
A
#
# COMPACT_ATOMS: atom_id res chain seq x y z
N MET A 1 -16.99 39.93 -5.05
CA MET A 1 -16.85 38.74 -4.20
C MET A 1 -15.37 38.48 -3.99
N VAL A 2 -14.95 38.21 -2.75
CA VAL A 2 -13.55 37.82 -2.45
C VAL A 2 -13.49 36.30 -2.51
N ASN A 3 -12.57 35.75 -3.32
CA ASN A 3 -12.39 34.30 -3.43
C ASN A 3 -11.92 33.72 -2.08
N LYS A 4 -12.43 32.54 -1.74
CA LYS A 4 -12.00 31.81 -0.55
C LYS A 4 -10.59 31.27 -0.76
N PRO A 5 -9.77 31.12 0.31
CA PRO A 5 -8.41 30.62 0.18
C PRO A 5 -8.26 29.29 -0.57
N HIS A 6 -9.17 28.33 -0.37
CA HIS A 6 -9.12 27.05 -1.09
C HIS A 6 -9.38 27.19 -2.60
N GLU A 7 -10.21 28.15 -3.01
CA GLU A 7 -10.49 28.43 -4.42
C GLU A 7 -9.23 28.98 -5.11
N ILE A 8 -8.46 29.82 -4.41
CA ILE A 8 -7.17 30.33 -4.87
C ILE A 8 -6.16 29.17 -5.01
N CYS A 9 -6.06 28.31 -4.00
CA CYS A 9 -5.18 27.13 -4.07
C CYS A 9 -5.54 26.20 -5.25
N HIS A 10 -6.83 25.96 -5.48
CA HIS A 10 -7.29 25.15 -6.62
C HIS A 10 -6.93 25.81 -7.96
N ALA A 11 -7.11 27.12 -8.09
CA ALA A 11 -6.72 27.85 -9.29
C ALA A 11 -5.21 27.76 -9.56
N HIS A 12 -4.38 27.89 -8.52
CA HIS A 12 -2.94 27.69 -8.64
C HIS A 12 -2.59 26.28 -9.13
N VAL A 13 -3.21 25.24 -8.54
CA VAL A 13 -2.97 23.85 -8.95
C VAL A 13 -3.42 23.61 -10.40
N ALA A 14 -4.58 24.15 -10.79
CA ALA A 14 -5.11 24.01 -12.15
C ALA A 14 -4.21 24.64 -13.23
N ALA A 15 -3.49 25.70 -12.87
CA ALA A 15 -2.54 26.37 -13.76
C ALA A 15 -1.16 25.68 -13.84
N LEU A 16 -0.89 24.66 -13.01
CA LEU A 16 0.40 23.97 -13.02
C LEU A 16 0.57 23.09 -14.25
N HIS A 17 1.71 23.23 -14.90
CA HIS A 17 2.19 22.26 -15.90
C HIS A 17 3.17 21.29 -15.23
N PRO A 18 2.86 19.98 -15.14
CA PRO A 18 3.74 19.02 -14.50
C PRO A 18 5.11 18.98 -15.19
N SER A 19 6.17 19.32 -14.47
CA SER A 19 7.54 19.41 -15.02
C SER A 19 8.06 18.07 -15.56
N MET A 20 7.52 16.95 -15.06
CA MET A 20 7.85 15.59 -15.50
C MET A 20 6.85 15.01 -16.50
N ARG A 21 5.99 15.82 -17.14
CA ARG A 21 5.11 15.34 -18.22
C ARG A 21 5.94 14.70 -19.33
N TYR A 22 5.59 13.48 -19.73
CA TYR A 22 6.24 12.82 -20.86
C TYR A 22 5.95 13.58 -22.16
N ASN A 23 6.98 13.72 -22.99
CA ASN A 23 6.89 14.28 -24.32
C ASN A 23 7.42 13.23 -25.29
N GLU A 24 6.65 12.89 -26.32
CA GLU A 24 7.00 11.86 -27.30
C GLU A 24 8.29 12.17 -28.10
N SER A 25 8.69 13.44 -28.14
CA SER A 25 9.98 13.86 -28.73
C SER A 25 11.20 13.63 -27.81
N GLU A 26 10.98 13.32 -26.53
CA GLU A 26 12.05 12.99 -25.58
C GLU A 26 12.35 11.48 -25.59
N ASP A 27 13.64 11.12 -25.43
CA ASP A 27 14.01 9.71 -25.20
C ASP A 27 13.35 9.16 -23.92
N LEU A 28 12.59 8.07 -24.08
CA LEU A 28 11.82 7.46 -23.00
C LEU A 28 12.68 7.06 -21.80
N LYS A 29 13.89 6.51 -22.02
CA LYS A 29 14.76 6.05 -20.93
C LYS A 29 15.31 7.23 -20.13
N LYS A 30 15.70 8.32 -20.81
CA LYS A 30 16.11 9.58 -20.17
C LYS A 30 14.97 10.17 -19.35
N TRP A 31 13.75 10.22 -19.91
CA TRP A 31 12.57 10.69 -19.19
C TRP A 31 12.29 9.83 -17.94
N GLN A 32 12.27 8.50 -18.07
CA GLN A 32 12.02 7.61 -16.94
C GLN A 32 13.04 7.81 -15.81
N LYS A 33 14.32 8.00 -16.14
CA LYS A 33 15.37 8.22 -15.14
C LYS A 33 15.14 9.52 -14.36
N LYS A 34 14.89 10.64 -15.05
CA LYS A 34 14.64 11.93 -14.38
C LYS A 34 13.31 11.93 -13.61
N ALA A 35 12.26 11.32 -14.17
CA ALA A 35 10.95 11.24 -13.54
C ALA A 35 10.99 10.38 -12.26
N ARG A 36 11.67 9.22 -12.26
CA ARG A 36 11.87 8.42 -11.05
C ARG A 36 12.65 9.17 -9.99
N LYS A 37 13.72 9.87 -10.37
CA LYS A 37 14.49 10.70 -9.43
C LYS A 37 13.60 11.76 -8.78
N LYS A 38 12.82 12.49 -9.59
CA LYS A 38 11.92 13.53 -9.07
C LYS A 38 10.78 12.95 -8.23
N LEU A 39 10.24 11.80 -8.60
CA LEU A 39 9.21 11.11 -7.81
C LEU A 39 9.75 10.70 -6.44
N ASN A 40 10.94 10.10 -6.36
CA ASN A 40 11.55 9.74 -5.09
C ASN A 40 11.78 10.98 -4.20
N GLU A 41 12.30 12.06 -4.77
CA GLU A 41 12.48 13.33 -4.07
C GLU A 41 11.16 13.85 -3.49
N LEU A 42 10.08 13.88 -4.28
CA LEU A 42 8.76 14.37 -3.85
C LEU A 42 8.08 13.45 -2.82
N LEU A 43 8.37 12.15 -2.84
CA LEU A 43 7.86 11.20 -1.86
C LEU A 43 8.67 11.19 -0.55
N GLY A 44 9.87 11.79 -0.54
CA GLY A 44 10.81 11.75 0.58
C GLY A 44 11.64 10.46 0.64
N LEU A 45 11.82 9.75 -0.48
CA LEU A 45 12.50 8.45 -0.56
C LEU A 45 13.98 8.57 -0.98
N PRO A 46 14.85 7.59 -0.62
CA PRO A 46 14.56 6.45 0.25
C PRO A 46 14.55 6.86 1.73
N PHE A 47 13.87 6.07 2.57
CA PHE A 47 14.03 6.20 4.02
C PHE A 47 15.27 5.44 4.49
N GLU A 48 15.64 5.63 5.75
CA GLU A 48 16.71 4.88 6.38
C GLU A 48 16.35 3.39 6.45
N ARG A 49 17.28 2.54 6.00
CA ARG A 49 17.12 1.09 6.10
C ARG A 49 17.40 0.64 7.52
N CYS A 50 16.60 -0.31 8.01
CA CYS A 50 16.80 -1.01 9.27
C CYS A 50 16.73 -2.53 9.04
N ASP A 51 17.14 -3.31 10.05
CA ASP A 51 16.91 -4.76 10.06
C ASP A 51 15.40 -5.03 9.98
N ALA A 52 15.01 -5.92 9.08
CA ALA A 52 13.62 -6.33 8.91
C ALA A 52 13.03 -6.93 10.18
N ALA A 53 13.84 -7.42 11.13
CA ALA A 53 13.39 -8.00 12.40
C ALA A 53 12.18 -8.94 12.20
N PHE A 54 12.27 -9.77 11.16
CA PHE A 54 11.15 -10.56 10.66
C PHE A 54 10.62 -11.47 11.78
N LYS A 55 9.31 -11.46 11.97
CA LYS A 55 8.64 -12.33 12.94
C LYS A 55 7.40 -12.96 12.34
N LEU A 56 7.42 -14.28 12.19
CA LEU A 56 6.22 -15.07 11.92
C LEU A 56 5.35 -15.10 13.17
N GLU A 57 4.11 -14.62 13.06
CA GLU A 57 3.14 -14.64 14.16
C GLU A 57 2.35 -15.95 14.18
N PHE A 58 1.88 -16.38 13.01
CA PHE A 58 1.26 -17.70 12.87
C PHE A 58 1.31 -18.23 11.45
N SER A 59 1.13 -19.55 11.35
CA SER A 59 0.78 -20.22 10.09
C SER A 59 -0.50 -21.03 10.28
N LYS A 60 -1.44 -20.92 9.33
CA LYS A 60 -2.72 -21.63 9.37
C LYS A 60 -2.99 -22.35 8.06
N ARG A 61 -3.25 -23.66 8.13
CA ARG A 61 -3.65 -24.45 6.96
C ARG A 61 -5.14 -24.29 6.71
N HIS A 62 -5.49 -23.87 5.50
CA HIS A 62 -6.87 -23.84 4.99
C HIS A 62 -7.07 -24.95 3.97
N LYS A 63 -8.27 -25.08 3.39
CA LYS A 63 -8.57 -26.11 2.38
C LYS A 63 -7.69 -25.94 1.14
N GLU A 64 -7.66 -24.73 0.57
CA GLU A 64 -7.04 -24.44 -0.73
C GLU A 64 -5.64 -23.79 -0.64
N PHE A 65 -5.31 -23.21 0.50
CA PHE A 65 -4.07 -22.47 0.71
C PHE A 65 -3.52 -22.63 2.14
N THR A 66 -2.31 -22.15 2.35
CA THR A 66 -1.74 -21.92 3.69
C THR A 66 -1.55 -20.43 3.89
N GLU A 67 -2.02 -19.92 5.01
CA GLU A 67 -1.85 -18.53 5.43
C GLU A 67 -0.66 -18.41 6.37
N TYR A 68 0.16 -17.39 6.14
CA TYR A 68 1.24 -16.97 7.01
C TYR A 68 0.97 -15.52 7.41
N ARG A 69 0.86 -15.23 8.71
CA ARG A 69 0.85 -13.86 9.24
C ARG A 69 2.24 -13.58 9.81
N PHE A 70 2.81 -12.45 9.43
CA PHE A 70 4.10 -12.02 9.94
C PHE A 70 4.17 -10.50 10.00
N ILE A 71 5.11 -9.99 10.79
CA ILE A 71 5.46 -8.58 10.83
C ILE A 71 6.91 -8.40 10.41
N ILE A 72 7.20 -7.26 9.78
CA ILE A 72 8.56 -6.81 9.47
C ILE A 72 8.72 -5.36 9.90
N GLN A 73 9.91 -5.01 10.38
CA GLN A 73 10.29 -3.64 10.63
C GLN A 73 10.69 -2.95 9.31
N THR A 74 10.02 -1.86 8.99
CA THR A 74 10.27 -1.09 7.75
C THR A 74 10.92 0.26 8.01
N GLU A 75 10.71 0.83 9.19
CA GLU A 75 11.40 2.00 9.74
C GLU A 75 11.72 1.69 11.20
N GLN A 76 12.76 2.30 11.76
CA GLN A 76 13.18 2.01 13.13
C GLN A 76 12.01 2.17 14.12
N GLY A 77 11.62 1.09 14.78
CA GLY A 77 10.50 1.05 15.72
C GLY A 77 9.10 0.87 15.10
N TYR A 78 8.95 0.88 13.78
CA TYR A 78 7.68 0.64 13.10
C TYR A 78 7.64 -0.73 12.43
N PHE A 79 6.61 -1.51 12.76
CA PHE A 79 6.39 -2.87 12.27
C PHE A 79 5.15 -2.95 11.38
N LEU A 80 5.32 -3.48 10.19
CA LEU A 80 4.30 -3.62 9.15
C LEU A 80 3.59 -4.99 9.25
N PRO A 81 2.28 -5.01 9.51
CA PRO A 81 1.43 -6.19 9.39
C PRO A 81 1.37 -6.73 7.97
N CYS A 82 1.71 -8.00 7.79
CA CYS A 82 1.61 -8.70 6.52
C CYS A 82 0.92 -10.06 6.66
N HIS A 83 0.27 -10.48 5.58
CA HIS A 83 -0.12 -11.86 5.33
C HIS A 83 0.37 -12.35 3.97
N VAL A 84 0.74 -13.61 3.88
CA VAL A 84 0.90 -14.33 2.62
C VAL A 84 -0.06 -15.52 2.60
N TRP A 85 -0.87 -15.62 1.55
CA TRP A 85 -1.61 -16.83 1.23
C TRP A 85 -0.93 -17.55 0.09
N LYS A 86 -0.42 -18.75 0.38
CA LYS A 86 0.21 -19.63 -0.60
C LYS A 86 -0.76 -20.75 -0.99
N PRO A 87 -1.21 -20.84 -2.25
CA PRO A 87 -2.09 -21.93 -2.67
C PRO A 87 -1.36 -23.28 -2.56
N LYS A 88 -2.11 -24.37 -2.39
CA LYS A 88 -1.56 -25.73 -2.30
C LYS A 88 -1.16 -26.30 -3.67
N ILE A 89 -0.36 -25.54 -4.40
CA ILE A 89 0.18 -25.87 -5.72
C ILE A 89 1.70 -25.99 -5.57
N ARG A 90 2.29 -26.97 -6.27
CA ARG A 90 3.75 -27.18 -6.27
C ARG A 90 4.43 -26.26 -7.29
N GLY A 91 5.69 -25.92 -7.01
CA GLY A 91 6.52 -25.12 -7.92
C GLY A 91 6.64 -23.66 -7.51
N LYS A 92 7.34 -22.88 -8.34
CA LYS A 92 7.50 -21.44 -8.19
C LYS A 92 6.22 -20.75 -8.69
N LEU A 93 5.59 -19.96 -7.84
CA LEU A 93 4.34 -19.28 -8.14
C LEU A 93 4.56 -17.78 -8.23
N PRO A 94 3.82 -17.07 -9.10
CA PRO A 94 3.78 -15.62 -9.04
C PRO A 94 3.16 -15.16 -7.72
N VAL A 95 3.54 -13.96 -7.29
CA VAL A 95 2.95 -13.29 -6.13
C VAL A 95 2.25 -12.03 -6.60
N MET A 96 1.00 -11.84 -6.18
CA MET A 96 0.25 -10.60 -6.34
C MET A 96 0.29 -9.81 -5.02
N ILE A 97 0.60 -8.52 -5.10
CA ILE A 97 0.50 -7.61 -3.95
C ILE A 97 -0.93 -7.07 -3.90
N CYS A 98 -1.72 -7.60 -2.99
CA CYS A 98 -3.13 -7.28 -2.81
C CYS A 98 -3.29 -6.07 -1.90
N LEU A 99 -3.27 -4.88 -2.50
CA LEU A 99 -3.50 -3.61 -1.79
C LEU A 99 -4.97 -3.20 -1.84
N GLN A 100 -5.49 -2.84 -0.68
CA GLN A 100 -6.80 -2.25 -0.48
C GLN A 100 -6.82 -0.77 -0.93
N GLY A 101 -7.88 -0.37 -1.63
CA GLY A 101 -8.21 1.05 -1.83
C GLY A 101 -8.67 1.70 -0.52
N HIS A 102 -9.28 2.89 -0.57
CA HIS A 102 -9.81 3.55 0.65
C HIS A 102 -10.85 2.64 1.34
N ALA A 103 -10.42 1.98 2.41
CA ALA A 103 -11.13 0.87 3.05
C ALA A 103 -10.71 0.77 4.53
N LYS A 104 -11.41 -0.08 5.28
CA LYS A 104 -11.21 -0.24 6.72
C LYS A 104 -9.97 -1.05 7.09
N GLY A 105 -9.35 -1.76 6.14
CA GLY A 105 -8.13 -2.55 6.36
C GLY A 105 -7.90 -3.61 5.28
N MET A 106 -6.77 -4.32 5.39
CA MET A 106 -6.39 -5.39 4.44
C MET A 106 -7.35 -6.58 4.47
N HIS A 107 -8.14 -6.75 5.55
CA HIS A 107 -9.14 -7.80 5.68
C HIS A 107 -10.18 -7.79 4.56
N ILE A 108 -10.42 -6.63 3.94
CA ILE A 108 -11.24 -6.49 2.73
C ILE A 108 -10.63 -7.27 1.56
N SER A 109 -9.33 -7.12 1.32
CA SER A 109 -8.60 -7.91 0.30
C SER A 109 -8.57 -9.40 0.60
N MET A 110 -8.69 -9.77 1.88
CA MET A 110 -8.80 -11.15 2.32
C MET A 110 -10.22 -11.72 2.21
N GLY A 111 -11.22 -10.92 1.81
CA GLY A 111 -12.62 -11.35 1.80
C GLY A 111 -13.15 -11.70 3.19
N ARG A 112 -12.66 -11.03 4.23
CA ARG A 112 -13.07 -11.24 5.63
C ARG A 112 -13.97 -10.10 6.07
N ALA A 113 -15.13 -10.41 6.65
CA ALA A 113 -15.98 -9.41 7.26
C ALA A 113 -15.56 -9.19 8.71
N VAL A 114 -14.93 -8.05 9.01
CA VAL A 114 -14.54 -7.67 10.38
C VAL A 114 -15.57 -6.70 10.96
N TYR A 115 -16.07 -5.78 10.14
CA TYR A 115 -17.08 -4.79 10.52
C TYR A 115 -18.39 -4.99 9.73
N PRO A 116 -19.52 -4.47 10.25
CA PRO A 116 -20.77 -4.46 9.51
C PRO A 116 -20.62 -3.84 8.12
N GLY A 117 -21.23 -4.49 7.12
CA GLY A 117 -21.21 -4.06 5.72
C GLY A 117 -19.96 -4.44 4.92
N ASP A 118 -18.90 -4.97 5.55
CA ASP A 118 -17.67 -5.35 4.84
C ASP A 118 -17.91 -6.41 3.75
N GLU A 119 -18.84 -7.35 3.99
CA GLU A 119 -19.22 -8.36 3.01
C GLU A 119 -19.74 -7.77 1.70
N ASN A 120 -20.56 -6.71 1.78
CA ASN A 120 -21.01 -5.98 0.62
C ASN A 120 -19.84 -5.29 -0.10
N VAL A 121 -18.88 -4.74 0.66
CA VAL A 121 -17.72 -4.04 0.10
C VAL A 121 -16.83 -4.98 -0.73
N TYR A 122 -16.49 -6.17 -0.22
CA TYR A 122 -15.60 -7.07 -0.96
C TYR A 122 -16.33 -7.92 -2.00
N LYS A 123 -17.59 -8.32 -1.80
CA LYS A 123 -18.34 -9.10 -2.79
C LYS A 123 -18.83 -8.28 -3.96
N ASN A 124 -19.45 -7.12 -3.72
CA ASN A 124 -20.04 -6.32 -4.79
C ASN A 124 -19.04 -5.34 -5.43
N GLY A 125 -17.90 -5.12 -4.76
CA GLY A 125 -16.81 -4.31 -5.31
C GLY A 125 -15.65 -5.13 -5.87
N ASP A 126 -15.77 -6.46 -5.94
CA ASP A 126 -14.71 -7.40 -6.35
C ASP A 126 -13.37 -7.12 -5.65
N ARG A 127 -13.42 -6.78 -4.35
CA ARG A 127 -12.25 -6.32 -3.59
C ARG A 127 -11.56 -7.42 -2.81
N ASP A 128 -12.04 -8.67 -2.87
CA ASP A 128 -11.46 -9.86 -2.23
C ASP A 128 -10.24 -10.42 -2.99
N PHE A 129 -9.30 -9.54 -3.35
CA PHE A 129 -8.18 -9.84 -4.25
C PHE A 129 -7.39 -11.10 -3.87
N ALA A 130 -7.17 -11.37 -2.58
CA ALA A 130 -6.45 -12.55 -2.13
C ALA A 130 -7.21 -13.84 -2.43
N VAL A 131 -8.53 -13.83 -2.28
CA VAL A 131 -9.41 -14.95 -2.61
C VAL A 131 -9.35 -15.23 -4.12
N GLN A 132 -9.41 -14.17 -4.93
CA GLN A 132 -9.28 -14.28 -6.38
C GLN A 132 -7.91 -14.85 -6.80
N CYS A 133 -6.82 -14.41 -6.15
CA CYS A 133 -5.48 -14.94 -6.41
C CYS A 133 -5.38 -16.45 -6.11
N ILE A 134 -5.91 -16.90 -4.98
CA ILE A 134 -5.89 -18.33 -4.63
C ILE A 134 -6.67 -19.17 -5.66
N ARG A 135 -7.82 -18.69 -6.13
CA ARG A 135 -8.59 -19.37 -7.20
C ARG A 135 -7.81 -19.48 -8.51
N GLN A 136 -6.90 -18.54 -8.77
CA GLN A 136 -6.05 -18.53 -9.97
C GLN A 136 -4.69 -19.22 -9.75
N GLY A 137 -4.43 -19.78 -8.57
CA GLY A 137 -3.15 -20.41 -8.26
C GLY A 137 -1.99 -19.43 -8.06
N ILE A 138 -2.29 -18.17 -7.72
CA ILE A 138 -1.33 -17.09 -7.47
C ILE A 138 -1.17 -16.92 -5.95
N CYS A 139 0.06 -16.72 -5.47
CA CYS A 139 0.30 -16.33 -4.08
C CYS A 139 -0.21 -14.91 -3.84
N ALA A 140 -0.89 -14.65 -2.73
CA ALA A 140 -1.36 -13.32 -2.38
C ALA A 140 -0.53 -12.75 -1.22
N LEU A 141 0.07 -11.58 -1.39
CA LEU A 141 0.68 -10.78 -0.34
C LEU A 141 -0.29 -9.65 0.03
N MET A 142 -0.77 -9.64 1.27
CA MET A 142 -1.57 -8.54 1.82
C MET A 142 -0.73 -7.80 2.84
N ILE A 143 -0.85 -6.48 2.82
CA ILE A 143 -0.12 -5.57 3.70
C ILE A 143 -1.14 -4.61 4.31
N GLU A 144 -1.08 -4.41 5.63
CA GLU A 144 -1.85 -3.33 6.23
C GLU A 144 -1.15 -2.00 5.96
N GLN A 145 -1.74 -1.17 5.09
CA GLN A 145 -1.18 0.13 4.79
C GLN A 145 -1.25 1.03 6.03
N ARG A 146 -0.23 1.87 6.23
CA ARG A 146 -0.25 2.92 7.26
C ARG A 146 -1.59 3.66 7.26
N ASN A 147 -2.12 3.91 8.46
CA ASN A 147 -3.37 4.61 8.72
C ASN A 147 -4.66 3.84 8.39
N PHE A 148 -4.54 2.56 8.01
CA PHE A 148 -5.67 1.66 7.74
C PHE A 148 -5.64 0.51 8.74
N GLY A 149 -6.80 -0.11 9.02
CA GLY A 149 -6.94 -1.31 9.85
C GLY A 149 -6.06 -1.31 11.09
N GLU A 150 -5.21 -2.33 11.22
CA GLU A 150 -4.27 -2.51 12.35
C GLU A 150 -3.27 -1.34 12.52
N CYS A 151 -3.07 -0.51 11.50
CA CYS A 151 -2.12 0.60 11.47
C CYS A 151 -2.76 1.99 11.61
N GLY A 152 -3.99 2.09 12.13
CA GLY A 152 -4.64 3.38 12.41
C GLY A 152 -5.96 3.60 11.67
N GLY A 153 -6.75 2.56 11.44
CA GLY A 153 -8.14 2.66 10.98
C GLY A 153 -9.10 2.08 12.01
N ASN A 154 -10.41 2.27 11.78
CA ASN A 154 -11.46 1.62 12.56
C ASN A 154 -12.70 1.36 11.69
N GLU A 155 -13.82 0.99 12.32
CA GLU A 155 -15.08 0.72 11.62
C GLU A 155 -15.59 1.90 10.77
N ARG A 156 -15.20 3.13 11.11
CA ARG A 156 -15.55 4.37 10.39
C ARG A 156 -14.64 4.64 9.19
N GLY A 157 -13.59 3.84 9.01
CA GLY A 157 -12.64 3.96 7.93
C GLY A 157 -11.21 4.28 8.39
N PRO A 158 -10.34 4.65 7.45
CA PRO A 158 -8.94 4.92 7.76
C PRO A 158 -8.72 6.30 8.38
N GLN A 159 -7.73 6.45 9.26
CA GLN A 159 -7.42 7.72 9.93
C GLN A 159 -6.15 8.35 9.34
N CYS A 160 -6.24 8.79 8.09
CA CYS A 160 -5.07 9.27 7.34
C CYS A 160 -4.66 10.71 7.64
N TYR A 161 -5.57 11.55 8.15
CA TYR A 161 -5.39 13.00 8.12
C TYR A 161 -4.18 13.46 8.95
N GLU A 162 -4.15 13.13 10.24
CA GLU A 162 -3.08 13.56 11.15
C GLU A 162 -1.70 13.02 10.73
N SER A 163 -1.64 11.73 10.40
CA SER A 163 -0.43 11.08 9.92
C SER A 163 0.08 11.74 8.62
N SER A 164 -0.82 12.06 7.69
CA SER A 164 -0.43 12.72 6.44
C SER A 164 0.03 14.15 6.62
N MET A 165 -0.62 14.91 7.50
CA MET A 165 -0.17 16.27 7.82
C MET A 165 1.20 16.24 8.53
N THR A 166 1.42 15.29 9.44
CA THR A 166 2.70 15.12 10.12
C THR A 166 3.82 14.71 9.17
N ALA A 167 3.54 13.77 8.25
CA ALA A 167 4.50 13.34 7.24
C ALA A 167 4.93 14.53 6.35
N LEU A 168 3.99 15.38 5.94
CA LEU A 168 4.27 16.58 5.14
C LEU A 168 5.17 17.57 5.89
N LEU A 169 4.93 17.79 7.19
CA LEU A 169 5.79 18.64 8.02
C LEU A 169 7.21 18.07 8.18
N ALA A 170 7.36 16.75 8.12
CA ALA A 170 8.64 16.06 8.15
C ALA A 170 9.35 16.00 6.78
N GLY A 171 8.85 16.69 5.75
CA GLY A 171 9.45 16.70 4.41
C GLY A 171 9.25 15.41 3.62
N ARG A 172 8.26 14.58 4.01
CA ARG A 172 7.90 13.32 3.33
C ARG A 172 6.39 13.25 3.11
N THR A 173 5.89 12.10 2.65
CA THR A 173 4.46 11.91 2.41
C THR A 173 4.01 10.53 2.90
N THR A 174 2.77 10.41 3.38
CA THR A 174 2.14 9.09 3.67
C THR A 174 2.21 8.14 2.47
N LEU A 175 2.11 8.68 1.25
CA LEU A 175 2.27 7.87 0.04
C LEU A 175 3.69 7.30 -0.07
N GLY A 176 4.70 8.12 0.19
CA GLY A 176 6.10 7.69 0.25
C GLY A 176 6.32 6.62 1.30
N GLU A 177 5.75 6.80 2.50
CA GLU A 177 5.82 5.81 3.58
C GLU A 177 5.20 4.46 3.16
N ARG A 178 4.03 4.47 2.51
CA ARG A 178 3.40 3.23 2.01
C ARG A 178 4.19 2.57 0.88
N VAL A 179 4.76 3.35 -0.04
CA VAL A 179 5.62 2.83 -1.11
C VAL A 179 6.89 2.18 -0.52
N TRP A 180 7.45 2.79 0.52
CA TRP A 180 8.57 2.23 1.26
C TRP A 180 8.21 0.91 1.91
N ASP A 181 7.09 0.85 2.64
CA ASP A 181 6.58 -0.35 3.30
C ASP A 181 6.36 -1.50 2.30
N ILE A 182 5.74 -1.22 1.14
CA ILE A 182 5.55 -2.21 0.07
C ILE A 182 6.91 -2.70 -0.46
N SER A 183 7.87 -1.81 -0.67
CA SER A 183 9.20 -2.19 -1.14
C SER A 183 9.92 -3.10 -0.14
N ARG A 184 9.82 -2.80 1.16
CA ARG A 184 10.37 -3.63 2.24
C ARG A 184 9.68 -4.99 2.36
N ALA A 185 8.37 -5.04 2.14
CA ALA A 185 7.62 -6.30 2.12
C ALA A 185 8.00 -7.18 0.92
N ILE A 186 8.25 -6.60 -0.25
CA ILE A 186 8.77 -7.33 -1.42
C ILE A 186 10.16 -7.92 -1.08
N ASP A 187 11.05 -7.12 -0.50
CA ASP A 187 12.38 -7.59 -0.09
C ASP A 187 12.30 -8.77 0.89
N ALA A 188 11.29 -8.81 1.77
CA ALA A 188 11.08 -9.91 2.73
C ALA A 188 10.54 -11.22 2.10
N LEU A 189 10.08 -11.19 0.84
CA LEU A 189 9.60 -12.36 0.11
C LEU A 189 10.65 -13.00 -0.80
N LEU A 190 11.73 -12.28 -1.12
CA LEU A 190 12.82 -12.73 -2.01
C LEU A 190 13.88 -13.49 -1.22
#